data_AF-A0A946CG44-F1
#
_entry.id   AF-A0A946CG44-F1
#
_cell.length_a   1.000
_cell.length_b   1.000
_cell.length_c   1.000
_cell.angle_alpha   90.00
_cell.angle_beta   90.00
_cell.angle_gamma   90.00
#
_symmetry.space_group_name_H-M   'P 1'
#
loop_
_entity.id
_entity.type
_entity.pdbx_description
1 polymer ?
#
loop_
_entity_poly.entity_id
_entity_poly.type
_entity_poly.pdbx_seq_one_letter_code
_entity_poly.pdbx_strand_id
1 'polypeptide(L)'
;RFRFTTYLVETGHDFHSCVMTDANRHNWANGNVQITKQVGNYLDPMNRYLVICKSDSEQSGGGREKDRKEILVHSLGTALMKGRARQADLPFWMTAGMGYYAEHMVFDRCSIYYLDFEAYYRENPDAKVDARKGGTLGPQESWPRILRKLCKGEKRVSLEKTLGAQIVTLSPNESGYIFALNYFMVSTNERTKKYQGLITSIRAGAKPTKDLLLKTMGYGDDASFEKDWYEWMMSSKFK
;
A
#
# COMPACT_ATOMS: atom_id res chain seq x y z
N ARG A 1 -5.48 17.70 -18.14
CA ARG A 1 -6.20 17.80 -16.84
C ARG A 1 -6.38 16.39 -16.30
N PHE A 2 -5.89 16.07 -15.09
CA PHE A 2 -6.18 14.78 -14.45
C PHE A 2 -7.66 14.76 -14.06
N ARG A 3 -8.39 13.72 -14.46
CA ARG A 3 -9.80 13.54 -14.13
C ARG A 3 -9.92 12.13 -13.57
N PHE A 4 -10.35 12.03 -12.33
CA PHE A 4 -10.50 10.78 -11.60
C PHE A 4 -11.93 10.67 -11.12
N THR A 5 -12.60 9.58 -11.49
CA THR A 5 -14.01 9.35 -11.16
C THR A 5 -14.11 8.20 -10.17
N THR A 6 -14.89 8.36 -9.11
CA THR A 6 -15.24 7.26 -8.22
C THR A 6 -16.67 6.82 -8.52
N TYR A 7 -16.83 5.54 -8.85
CA TYR A 7 -18.13 4.88 -9.00
C TYR A 7 -18.45 4.09 -7.74
N LEU A 8 -19.66 4.29 -7.24
CA LEU A 8 -20.20 3.55 -6.10
C LEU A 8 -21.28 2.60 -6.63
N VAL A 9 -21.00 1.30 -6.57
CA VAL A 9 -21.92 0.26 -7.05
C VAL A 9 -22.75 -0.24 -5.89
N GLU A 10 -24.05 -0.44 -6.05
CA GLU A 10 -24.92 -0.75 -4.91
C GLU A 10 -24.74 -2.17 -4.40
N THR A 11 -24.71 -3.16 -5.29
CA THR A 11 -24.73 -4.59 -4.92
C THR A 11 -23.44 -5.32 -5.27
N GLY A 12 -23.15 -6.41 -4.53
CA GLY A 12 -22.04 -7.32 -4.83
C GLY A 12 -22.15 -7.96 -6.22
N HIS A 13 -23.36 -8.28 -6.67
CA HIS A 13 -23.62 -8.82 -8.00
C HIS A 13 -23.18 -7.85 -9.11
N ASP A 14 -23.63 -6.60 -9.04
CA ASP A 14 -23.27 -5.56 -10.01
C ASP A 14 -21.77 -5.31 -10.00
N PHE A 15 -21.16 -5.31 -8.80
CA PHE A 15 -19.72 -5.15 -8.66
C PHE A 15 -18.97 -6.30 -9.33
N HIS A 16 -19.34 -7.55 -9.06
CA HIS A 16 -18.72 -8.72 -9.69
C HIS A 16 -18.87 -8.70 -11.21
N SER A 17 -20.03 -8.28 -11.72
CA SER A 17 -20.27 -8.10 -13.16
C SER A 17 -19.32 -7.05 -13.76
N CYS A 18 -19.16 -5.90 -13.09
CA CYS A 18 -18.22 -4.86 -13.50
C CYS A 18 -16.77 -5.39 -13.51
N VAL A 19 -16.37 -6.10 -12.44
CA VAL A 19 -15.03 -6.69 -12.33
C VAL A 19 -14.76 -7.65 -13.48
N MET A 20 -15.68 -8.56 -13.80
CA MET A 20 -15.48 -9.51 -14.90
C MET A 20 -15.40 -8.80 -16.26
N THR A 21 -16.24 -7.78 -16.47
CA THR A 21 -16.24 -6.99 -17.70
C THR A 21 -14.89 -6.29 -17.92
N ASP A 22 -14.39 -5.61 -16.89
CA ASP A 22 -13.13 -4.87 -16.98
C ASP A 22 -11.91 -5.80 -16.97
N ALA A 23 -11.95 -6.89 -16.21
CA ALA A 23 -10.90 -7.91 -16.22
C ALA A 23 -10.72 -8.53 -17.62
N ASN A 24 -11.82 -8.82 -18.31
CA ASN A 24 -11.78 -9.32 -19.68
C ASN A 24 -11.27 -8.26 -20.66
N ARG A 25 -11.70 -6.99 -20.52
CA ARG A 25 -11.24 -5.89 -21.37
C ARG A 25 -9.73 -5.64 -21.25
N HIS A 26 -9.17 -5.87 -20.05
CA HIS A 26 -7.80 -5.52 -19.70
C HIS A 26 -6.89 -6.71 -19.44
N ASN A 27 -7.33 -7.94 -19.75
CA ASN A 27 -6.59 -9.19 -19.56
C ASN A 27 -5.97 -9.33 -18.16
N TRP A 28 -6.78 -9.11 -17.11
CA TRP A 28 -6.29 -9.24 -15.74
C TRP A 28 -5.96 -10.70 -15.40
N ALA A 29 -4.91 -10.89 -14.61
CA ALA A 29 -4.62 -12.20 -14.03
C ALA A 29 -5.71 -12.61 -13.04
N ASN A 30 -6.04 -13.90 -12.98
CA ASN A 30 -7.09 -14.46 -12.11
C ASN A 30 -6.90 -14.08 -10.64
N GLY A 31 -5.66 -14.03 -10.14
CA GLY A 31 -5.36 -13.60 -8.77
C GLY A 31 -5.82 -12.16 -8.48
N ASN A 32 -5.67 -11.24 -9.44
CA ASN A 32 -6.12 -9.85 -9.28
C ASN A 32 -7.65 -9.78 -9.23
N VAL A 33 -8.34 -10.59 -10.03
CA VAL A 33 -9.81 -10.68 -10.02
C VAL A 33 -10.30 -11.14 -8.65
N GLN A 34 -9.70 -12.19 -8.09
CA GLN A 34 -10.08 -12.72 -6.77
C GLN A 34 -9.87 -11.69 -5.65
N ILE A 35 -8.70 -11.04 -5.65
CA ILE A 35 -8.38 -10.00 -4.68
C ILE A 35 -9.40 -8.86 -4.74
N THR A 36 -9.69 -8.34 -5.93
CA THR A 36 -10.66 -7.26 -6.14
C THR A 36 -12.05 -7.59 -5.61
N LYS A 37 -12.51 -8.84 -5.80
CA LYS A 37 -13.79 -9.31 -5.24
C LYS A 37 -13.75 -9.33 -3.72
N GLN A 38 -12.68 -9.86 -3.13
CA GLN A 38 -12.52 -9.91 -1.68
C GLN A 38 -12.53 -8.52 -1.01
N VAL A 39 -11.88 -7.54 -1.61
CA VAL A 39 -11.77 -6.17 -1.05
C VAL A 39 -12.91 -5.24 -1.46
N GLY A 40 -13.81 -5.67 -2.34
CA GLY A 40 -14.97 -4.87 -2.77
C GLY A 40 -14.61 -3.57 -3.49
N ASN A 41 -13.42 -3.47 -4.10
CA ASN A 41 -13.01 -2.31 -4.89
C ASN A 41 -11.94 -2.65 -5.94
N TYR A 42 -11.81 -1.79 -6.96
CA TYR A 42 -10.67 -1.82 -7.88
C TYR A 42 -10.40 -0.48 -8.55
N LEU A 43 -9.15 -0.30 -8.99
CA LEU A 43 -8.72 0.83 -9.80
C LEU A 43 -8.61 0.44 -11.27
N ASP A 44 -9.05 1.34 -12.14
CA ASP A 44 -8.77 1.26 -13.58
C ASP A 44 -7.25 1.19 -13.82
N PRO A 45 -6.76 0.27 -14.67
CA PRO A 45 -5.33 0.16 -14.97
C PRO A 45 -4.73 1.47 -15.50
N MET A 46 -5.53 2.30 -16.18
CA MET A 46 -5.10 3.60 -16.70
C MET A 46 -5.30 4.76 -15.70
N ASN A 47 -5.71 4.48 -14.45
CA ASN A 47 -5.93 5.46 -13.39
C ASN A 47 -6.98 6.53 -13.70
N ARG A 48 -8.02 6.16 -14.45
CA ARG A 48 -9.13 7.06 -14.81
C ARG A 48 -10.26 7.02 -13.78
N TYR A 49 -10.46 5.88 -13.14
CA TYR A 49 -11.54 5.70 -12.17
C TYR A 49 -11.25 4.64 -11.10
N LEU A 50 -12.04 4.71 -10.03
CA LEU A 50 -12.14 3.75 -8.94
C LEU A 50 -13.57 3.23 -8.87
N VAL A 51 -13.75 1.94 -8.65
CA VAL A 51 -15.05 1.33 -8.38
C VAL A 51 -15.06 0.78 -6.96
N ILE A 52 -16.07 1.12 -6.17
CA ILE A 52 -16.25 0.63 -4.79
C ILE A 52 -17.67 0.04 -4.66
N CYS A 53 -17.77 -1.19 -4.17
CA CYS A 53 -19.04 -1.89 -3.96
C CYS A 53 -19.70 -1.51 -2.64
N LYS A 54 -20.75 -0.67 -2.64
CA LYS A 54 -21.86 -0.34 -1.68
C LYS A 54 -22.15 -1.30 -0.53
N SER A 55 -22.35 -2.55 -0.89
CA SER A 55 -22.71 -3.62 0.02
C SER A 55 -22.49 -4.92 -0.72
N ASP A 56 -21.56 -5.73 -0.25
CA ASP A 56 -21.38 -7.08 -0.75
C ASP A 56 -21.87 -8.03 0.34
N SER A 57 -23.16 -8.35 0.27
CA SER A 57 -23.80 -9.32 1.16
C SER A 57 -23.35 -10.75 0.88
N GLU A 58 -22.63 -11.01 -0.21
CA GLU A 58 -22.29 -12.36 -0.61
C GLU A 58 -20.85 -12.77 -0.24
N GLN A 59 -19.81 -11.92 -0.34
CA GLN A 59 -18.43 -12.40 -0.14
C GLN A 59 -17.34 -11.40 0.36
N SER A 60 -17.63 -10.19 0.85
CA SER A 60 -16.51 -9.30 1.24
C SER A 60 -15.86 -9.69 2.57
N GLY A 61 -14.76 -10.44 2.50
CA GLY A 61 -13.87 -10.80 3.62
C GLY A 61 -13.03 -9.64 4.17
N GLY A 62 -13.19 -8.41 3.68
CA GLY A 62 -12.46 -7.24 4.18
C GLY A 62 -12.94 -5.95 3.52
N GLY A 63 -14.06 -5.41 4.00
CA GLY A 63 -14.66 -4.20 3.44
C GLY A 63 -16.02 -3.89 4.04
N ARG A 64 -16.11 -3.87 5.38
CA ARG A 64 -17.39 -3.54 6.04
C ARG A 64 -17.79 -2.12 5.62
N GLU A 65 -19.07 -1.77 5.70
CA GLU A 65 -19.53 -0.43 5.30
C GLU A 65 -18.70 0.71 5.94
N LYS A 66 -18.30 0.52 7.20
CA LYS A 66 -17.46 1.45 7.96
C LYS A 66 -16.05 1.69 7.40
N ASP A 67 -15.56 0.81 6.54
CA ASP A 67 -14.19 0.72 6.03
C ASP A 67 -14.01 1.36 4.64
N ARG A 68 -15.12 1.77 4.02
CA ARG A 68 -15.17 2.29 2.64
C ARG A 68 -14.41 3.59 2.46
N LYS A 69 -14.40 4.42 3.49
CA LYS A 69 -13.72 5.72 3.46
C LYS A 69 -12.19 5.52 3.47
N GLU A 70 -11.69 4.53 4.20
CA GLU A 70 -10.28 4.14 4.20
C GLU A 70 -9.88 3.61 2.83
N ILE A 71 -10.66 2.67 2.27
CA ILE A 71 -10.45 2.12 0.92
C ILE A 71 -10.42 3.23 -0.14
N LEU A 72 -11.34 4.20 -0.06
CA LEU A 72 -11.38 5.33 -0.97
C LEU A 72 -10.09 6.16 -0.89
N VAL A 73 -9.64 6.51 0.31
CA VAL A 73 -8.42 7.31 0.51
C VAL A 73 -7.18 6.54 0.05
N HIS A 74 -7.08 5.25 0.36
CA HIS A 74 -6.00 4.38 -0.11
C HIS A 74 -5.88 4.39 -1.63
N SER A 75 -7.02 4.15 -2.29
CA SER A 75 -7.11 4.02 -3.73
C SER A 75 -6.83 5.35 -4.41
N LEU A 76 -7.27 6.47 -3.81
CA LEU A 76 -6.93 7.81 -4.28
C LEU A 76 -5.44 8.12 -4.14
N GLY A 77 -4.81 7.77 -3.01
CA GLY A 77 -3.36 7.92 -2.82
C GLY A 77 -2.57 7.17 -3.90
N THR A 78 -2.95 5.93 -4.15
CA THR A 78 -2.40 5.09 -5.23
C THR A 78 -2.60 5.73 -6.60
N ALA A 79 -3.83 6.10 -6.95
CA ALA A 79 -4.18 6.64 -8.25
C ALA A 79 -3.51 7.99 -8.54
N LEU A 80 -3.39 8.86 -7.54
CA LEU A 80 -2.69 10.13 -7.67
C LEU A 80 -1.21 9.90 -7.95
N MET A 81 -0.56 8.97 -7.25
CA MET A 81 0.84 8.63 -7.51
C MET A 81 1.03 8.13 -8.95
N LYS A 82 0.24 7.14 -9.36
CA LYS A 82 0.30 6.60 -10.73
C LYS A 82 0.01 7.67 -11.78
N GLY A 83 -0.98 8.54 -11.54
CA GLY A 83 -1.29 9.69 -12.39
C GLY A 83 -0.16 10.71 -12.50
N ARG A 84 0.59 10.94 -11.41
CA ARG A 84 1.78 11.83 -11.41
C ARG A 84 2.96 11.21 -12.15
N ALA A 85 3.15 9.90 -12.02
CA ALA A 85 4.15 9.15 -12.78
C ALA A 85 3.77 8.95 -14.25
N ARG A 86 2.46 9.06 -14.59
CA ARG A 86 1.90 8.67 -15.90
C ARG A 86 2.22 7.21 -16.27
N GLN A 87 2.28 6.35 -15.26
CA GLN A 87 2.55 4.92 -15.40
C GLN A 87 1.54 4.10 -14.61
N ALA A 88 1.01 3.07 -15.26
CA ALA A 88 0.03 2.15 -14.69
C ALA A 88 0.69 1.11 -13.76
N ASP A 89 1.91 0.74 -14.12
CA ASP A 89 2.73 -0.39 -13.64
C ASP A 89 3.82 0.05 -12.66
N LEU A 90 3.52 1.06 -11.84
CA LEU A 90 4.41 1.41 -10.73
C LEU A 90 4.59 0.21 -9.78
N PRO A 91 5.79 0.05 -9.19
CA PRO A 91 6.05 -1.00 -8.21
C PRO A 91 5.07 -0.96 -7.03
N PHE A 92 4.74 -2.15 -6.54
CA PHE A 92 3.79 -2.35 -5.45
C PHE A 92 4.14 -1.54 -4.20
N TRP A 93 5.42 -1.48 -3.83
CA TRP A 93 5.90 -0.71 -2.67
C TRP A 93 5.60 0.79 -2.80
N MET A 94 5.60 1.36 -4.00
CA MET A 94 5.27 2.77 -4.22
C MET A 94 3.76 2.97 -4.06
N THR A 95 2.98 2.14 -4.75
CA THR A 95 1.52 2.30 -4.84
C THR A 95 0.85 2.01 -3.51
N ALA A 96 1.07 0.82 -2.95
CA ALA A 96 0.45 0.41 -1.69
C ALA A 96 0.97 1.27 -0.53
N GLY A 97 2.27 1.60 -0.53
CA GLY A 97 2.86 2.42 0.53
C GLY A 97 2.32 3.84 0.56
N MET A 98 2.06 4.46 -0.59
CA MET A 98 1.38 5.76 -0.64
C MET A 98 -0.10 5.67 -0.27
N GLY A 99 -0.76 4.56 -0.62
CA GLY A 99 -2.11 4.26 -0.15
C GLY A 99 -2.18 4.21 1.37
N TYR A 100 -1.31 3.42 2.01
CA TYR A 100 -1.21 3.36 3.47
C TYR A 100 -0.85 4.70 4.09
N TYR A 101 0.09 5.45 3.51
CA TYR A 101 0.43 6.78 3.98
C TYR A 101 -0.79 7.72 3.94
N ALA A 102 -1.55 7.73 2.84
CA ALA A 102 -2.73 8.57 2.72
C ALA A 102 -3.80 8.21 3.76
N GLU A 103 -4.08 6.91 3.95
CA GLU A 103 -5.00 6.46 5.00
C GLU A 103 -4.56 6.96 6.38
N HIS A 104 -3.27 6.77 6.71
CA HIS A 104 -2.70 7.17 7.98
C HIS A 104 -2.84 8.67 8.24
N MET A 105 -2.53 9.50 7.25
CA MET A 105 -2.61 10.95 7.39
C MET A 105 -4.04 11.47 7.56
N VAL A 106 -5.05 10.78 7.01
CA VAL A 106 -6.45 11.22 7.08
C VAL A 106 -7.16 10.66 8.31
N PHE A 107 -6.87 9.41 8.68
CA PHE A 107 -7.64 8.68 9.69
C PHE A 107 -6.85 8.31 10.94
N ASP A 108 -5.53 8.52 10.97
CA ASP A 108 -4.61 7.97 11.99
C ASP A 108 -4.73 6.43 12.08
N ARG A 109 -5.00 5.82 10.93
CA ARG A 109 -5.27 4.38 10.76
C ARG A 109 -4.84 3.92 9.38
N CYS A 110 -4.35 2.68 9.30
CA CYS A 110 -4.19 2.00 8.03
C CYS A 110 -5.03 0.74 8.01
N SER A 111 -5.66 0.50 6.89
CA SER A 111 -6.46 -0.69 6.70
C SER A 111 -5.78 -1.65 5.74
N ILE A 112 -5.61 -2.90 6.18
CA ILE A 112 -4.75 -3.86 5.51
C ILE A 112 -5.62 -5.01 5.02
N TYR A 113 -6.42 -4.74 4.00
CA TYR A 113 -7.46 -5.67 3.52
C TYR A 113 -6.94 -6.80 2.63
N TYR A 114 -5.72 -6.69 2.10
CA TYR A 114 -5.10 -7.69 1.21
C TYR A 114 -4.31 -8.78 1.94
N LEU A 115 -4.13 -8.65 3.26
CA LEU A 115 -3.34 -9.58 4.06
C LEU A 115 -4.26 -10.51 4.85
N ASP A 116 -4.19 -11.80 4.52
CA ASP A 116 -4.72 -12.85 5.39
C ASP A 116 -3.73 -13.10 6.55
N PHE A 117 -3.80 -12.23 7.56
CA PHE A 117 -3.03 -12.38 8.79
C PHE A 117 -3.29 -13.74 9.46
N GLU A 118 -4.45 -14.34 9.26
CA GLU A 118 -4.80 -15.64 9.84
C GLU A 118 -4.00 -16.77 9.19
N ALA A 119 -3.90 -16.78 7.86
CA ALA A 119 -3.04 -17.72 7.14
C ALA A 119 -1.57 -17.54 7.55
N TYR A 120 -1.07 -16.29 7.54
CA TYR A 120 0.32 -16.00 7.90
C TYR A 120 0.68 -16.43 9.34
N TYR A 121 -0.17 -16.13 10.33
CA TYR A 121 0.10 -16.51 11.73
C TYR A 121 -0.16 -17.99 12.03
N ARG A 122 -1.00 -18.68 11.24
CA ARG A 122 -1.11 -20.14 11.29
C ARG A 122 0.20 -20.82 10.86
N GLU A 123 0.87 -20.24 9.87
CA GLU A 123 2.17 -20.69 9.37
C GLU A 123 3.36 -20.19 10.22
N ASN A 124 3.15 -19.16 11.04
CA ASN A 124 4.18 -18.52 11.88
C ASN A 124 3.73 -18.37 13.35
N PRO A 125 3.62 -19.48 14.11
CA PRO A 125 3.03 -19.49 15.45
C PRO A 125 3.80 -18.68 16.51
N ASP A 126 5.09 -18.40 16.29
CA ASP A 126 5.93 -17.57 17.17
C ASP A 126 5.80 -16.06 16.91
N ALA A 127 5.08 -15.67 15.85
CA ALA A 127 4.87 -14.27 15.48
C ALA A 127 3.63 -13.64 16.15
N LYS A 128 3.07 -14.28 17.19
CA LYS A 128 1.87 -13.85 17.93
C LYS A 128 2.06 -12.52 18.65
N VAL A 129 1.95 -11.44 17.90
CA VAL A 129 1.48 -10.15 18.42
C VAL A 129 -0.01 -10.12 18.05
N ASP A 130 -0.87 -10.52 19.00
CA ASP A 130 -2.35 -10.47 18.99
C ASP A 130 -3.02 -10.43 17.61
N ALA A 131 -3.19 -11.60 17.01
CA ALA A 131 -3.76 -11.78 15.68
C ALA A 131 -5.23 -11.32 15.60
N ARG A 132 -5.52 -10.31 14.78
CA ARG A 132 -6.85 -10.04 14.22
C ARG A 132 -6.84 -10.41 12.73
N LYS A 133 -7.82 -11.24 12.31
CA LYS A 133 -8.17 -11.42 10.88
C LYS A 133 -8.34 -10.03 10.26
N GLY A 134 -7.84 -9.79 9.04
CA GLY A 134 -8.03 -8.57 8.25
C GLY A 134 -8.59 -7.38 9.02
N GLY A 135 -7.73 -6.45 9.44
CA GLY A 135 -8.06 -5.46 10.45
C GLY A 135 -7.79 -4.02 10.03
N THR A 136 -8.42 -3.09 10.74
CA THR A 136 -8.02 -1.69 10.79
C THR A 136 -6.96 -1.55 11.87
N LEU A 137 -5.76 -1.08 11.54
CA LEU A 137 -4.80 -0.63 12.55
C LEU A 137 -5.28 0.72 13.09
N GLY A 138 -5.77 0.71 14.32
CA GLY A 138 -6.23 1.88 15.05
C GLY A 138 -5.09 2.66 15.74
N PRO A 139 -5.36 3.83 16.34
CA PRO A 139 -4.36 4.58 17.11
C PRO A 139 -3.72 3.78 18.26
N GLN A 140 -4.46 2.80 18.80
CA GLN A 140 -4.01 1.90 19.87
C GLN A 140 -2.98 0.85 19.38
N GLU A 141 -3.08 0.44 18.11
CA GLU A 141 -2.27 -0.58 17.44
C GLU A 141 -1.77 -0.06 16.09
N SER A 142 -1.10 1.10 16.11
CA SER A 142 -0.64 1.77 14.89
C SER A 142 0.63 1.13 14.32
N TRP A 143 0.84 1.30 13.01
CA TRP A 143 2.05 0.86 12.34
C TRP A 143 3.33 1.31 13.03
N PRO A 144 3.48 2.58 13.46
CA PRO A 144 4.68 3.01 14.18
C PRO A 144 4.96 2.21 15.44
N ARG A 145 3.92 1.84 16.21
CA ARG A 145 4.09 1.03 17.42
C ARG A 145 4.55 -0.39 17.08
N ILE A 146 3.92 -1.02 16.10
CA ILE A 146 4.25 -2.39 15.67
C ILE A 146 5.68 -2.43 15.10
N LEU A 147 6.01 -1.51 14.20
CA LEU A 147 7.31 -1.48 13.53
C LEU A 147 8.46 -1.16 14.48
N ARG A 148 8.26 -0.29 15.48
CA ARG A 148 9.26 -0.08 16.54
C ARG A 148 9.51 -1.35 17.36
N LYS A 149 8.47 -2.14 17.64
CA LYS A 149 8.63 -3.44 18.33
C LYS A 149 9.44 -4.41 17.45
N LEU A 150 9.13 -4.50 16.17
CA LEU A 150 9.85 -5.36 15.21
C LEU A 150 11.33 -4.94 15.07
N CYS A 151 11.60 -3.63 14.95
CA CYS A 151 12.97 -3.10 14.87
C CYS A 151 13.79 -3.38 16.14
N LYS A 152 13.16 -3.36 17.33
CA LYS A 152 13.81 -3.69 18.61
C LYS A 152 14.07 -5.18 18.78
N GLY A 153 13.20 -6.03 18.22
CA GLY A 153 13.37 -7.49 18.21
C GLY A 153 14.26 -8.02 17.08
N GLU A 154 15.06 -7.16 16.45
CA GLU A 154 15.96 -7.50 15.32
C GLU A 154 15.28 -8.11 14.09
N LYS A 155 13.95 -7.95 13.95
CA LYS A 155 13.16 -8.45 12.80
C LYS A 155 13.07 -7.42 11.67
N ARG A 156 14.18 -6.74 11.37
CA ARG A 156 14.22 -5.70 10.33
C ARG A 156 14.11 -6.32 8.94
N VAL A 157 13.41 -5.64 8.03
CA VAL A 157 13.27 -6.04 6.62
C VAL A 157 14.09 -5.09 5.77
N SER A 158 15.08 -5.62 5.03
CA SER A 158 15.97 -4.82 4.17
C SER A 158 15.21 -4.01 3.12
N LEU A 159 15.87 -2.99 2.60
CA LEU A 159 15.38 -2.18 1.49
C LEU A 159 15.08 -3.07 0.29
N GLU A 160 16.02 -3.92 -0.11
CA GLU A 160 15.83 -4.87 -1.22
C GLU A 160 14.56 -5.71 -1.07
N LYS A 161 14.36 -6.30 0.12
CA LYS A 161 13.18 -7.11 0.40
C LYS A 161 11.89 -6.29 0.40
N THR A 162 11.95 -5.05 0.89
CA THR A 162 10.81 -4.12 0.87
C THR A 162 10.42 -3.73 -0.56
N LEU A 163 11.40 -3.46 -1.43
CA LEU A 163 11.17 -3.09 -2.83
C LEU A 163 10.69 -4.28 -3.67
N GLY A 164 11.15 -5.49 -3.34
CA GLY A 164 10.78 -6.74 -4.03
C GLY A 164 9.47 -7.38 -3.55
N ALA A 165 8.80 -6.80 -2.56
CA ALA A 165 7.57 -7.36 -2.00
C ALA A 165 6.44 -7.44 -3.04
N GLN A 166 5.77 -8.58 -3.11
CA GLN A 166 4.66 -8.84 -4.02
C GLN A 166 3.37 -9.05 -3.24
N ILE A 167 2.25 -8.57 -3.79
CA ILE A 167 0.93 -8.66 -3.14
C ILE A 167 0.56 -10.10 -2.75
N VAL A 168 0.92 -11.09 -3.56
CA VAL A 168 0.58 -12.51 -3.35
C VAL A 168 1.41 -13.20 -2.26
N THR A 169 2.61 -12.69 -1.96
CA THR A 169 3.50 -13.25 -0.92
C THR A 169 3.71 -12.28 0.23
N LEU A 170 2.90 -11.21 0.30
CA LEU A 170 3.12 -10.10 1.22
C LEU A 170 2.91 -10.60 2.66
N SER A 171 3.93 -10.43 3.50
CA SER A 171 3.78 -10.61 4.93
C SER A 171 3.28 -9.32 5.60
N PRO A 172 2.62 -9.43 6.77
CA PRO A 172 2.36 -8.30 7.66
C PRO A 172 3.56 -7.37 7.86
N ASN A 173 4.74 -7.94 8.07
CA ASN A 173 5.95 -7.17 8.31
C ASN A 173 6.32 -6.35 7.07
N GLU A 174 6.39 -6.98 5.90
CA GLU A 174 6.72 -6.31 4.65
C GLU A 174 5.73 -5.18 4.34
N SER A 175 4.43 -5.40 4.56
CA SER A 175 3.42 -4.35 4.40
C SER A 175 3.70 -3.13 5.29
N GLY A 176 4.11 -3.35 6.54
CA GLY A 176 4.45 -2.27 7.45
C GLY A 176 5.73 -1.53 7.04
N TYR A 177 6.74 -2.26 6.56
CA TYR A 177 7.97 -1.65 6.05
C TYR A 177 7.73 -0.87 4.74
N ILE A 178 6.81 -1.31 3.87
CA ILE A 178 6.37 -0.53 2.71
C ILE A 178 5.74 0.81 3.12
N PHE A 179 4.87 0.80 4.14
CA PHE A 179 4.30 2.02 4.73
C PHE A 179 5.40 2.93 5.29
N ALA A 180 6.28 2.40 6.15
CA ALA A 180 7.33 3.19 6.76
C ALA A 180 8.32 3.76 5.75
N LEU A 181 8.62 3.05 4.66
CA LEU A 181 9.47 3.55 3.59
C LEU A 181 8.84 4.77 2.91
N ASN A 182 7.55 4.69 2.56
CA ASN A 182 6.87 5.81 1.91
C ASN A 182 6.70 7.00 2.83
N TYR A 183 6.35 6.77 4.10
CA TYR A 183 6.30 7.84 5.08
C TYR A 183 7.68 8.48 5.27
N PHE A 184 8.76 7.69 5.39
CA PHE A 184 10.11 8.22 5.46
C PHE A 184 10.44 9.15 4.28
N MET A 185 10.14 8.74 3.05
CA MET A 185 10.37 9.54 1.84
C MET A 185 9.58 10.85 1.78
N VAL A 186 8.49 10.98 2.54
CA VAL A 186 7.69 12.23 2.60
C VAL A 186 7.74 12.91 3.98
N SER A 187 8.59 12.41 4.88
CA SER A 187 8.66 12.86 6.28
C SER A 187 9.20 14.29 6.48
N THR A 188 9.87 14.84 5.46
CA THR A 188 10.39 16.21 5.46
C THR A 188 10.17 16.86 4.09
N ASN A 189 10.23 18.19 4.03
CA ASN A 189 10.17 18.92 2.76
C ASN A 189 11.30 18.53 1.80
N GLU A 190 12.49 18.28 2.33
CA GLU A 190 13.64 17.85 1.53
C GLU A 190 13.41 16.46 0.92
N ARG A 191 13.04 15.47 1.76
CA ARG A 191 12.76 14.11 1.29
C ARG A 191 11.58 14.09 0.31
N THR A 192 10.55 14.89 0.57
CA THR A 192 9.41 15.05 -0.34
C THR A 192 9.85 15.56 -1.71
N LYS A 193 10.70 16.59 -1.78
CA LYS A 193 11.24 17.09 -3.06
C LYS A 193 12.07 16.04 -3.78
N LYS A 194 12.90 15.28 -3.05
CA LYS A 194 13.66 14.15 -3.60
C LYS A 194 12.72 13.07 -4.17
N TYR A 195 11.69 12.67 -3.42
CA TYR A 195 10.72 11.68 -3.89
C TYR A 195 9.92 12.16 -5.11
N GLN A 196 9.56 13.45 -5.17
CA GLN A 196 8.98 14.05 -6.37
C GLN A 196 9.94 14.01 -7.57
N GLY A 197 11.25 14.15 -7.33
CA GLY A 197 12.30 13.94 -8.33
C GLY A 197 12.34 12.51 -8.86
N LEU A 198 12.15 11.51 -7.98
CA LEU A 198 12.05 10.10 -8.37
C LEU A 198 10.85 9.88 -9.29
N ILE A 199 9.67 10.36 -8.88
CA ILE A 199 8.43 10.28 -9.68
C ILE A 199 8.60 10.99 -11.03
N THR A 200 9.29 12.13 -11.05
CA THR A 200 9.56 12.87 -12.29
C THR A 200 10.49 12.09 -13.23
N SER A 201 11.50 11.43 -12.69
CA SER A 201 12.42 10.59 -13.46
C SER A 201 11.70 9.38 -14.05
N ILE A 202 10.85 8.72 -13.25
CA ILE A 202 10.01 7.60 -13.70
C ILE A 202 9.07 8.05 -14.82
N ARG A 203 8.41 9.21 -14.65
CA ARG A 203 7.58 9.82 -15.69
C ARG A 203 8.35 10.10 -16.99
N ALA A 204 9.65 10.37 -16.90
CA ALA A 204 10.53 10.56 -18.06
C ALA A 204 11.04 9.24 -18.68
N GLY A 205 10.61 8.09 -18.16
CA GLY A 205 10.96 6.76 -18.68
C GLY A 205 12.02 6.01 -17.86
N ALA A 206 12.49 6.57 -16.74
CA ALA A 206 13.42 5.84 -15.87
C ALA A 206 12.72 4.63 -15.20
N LYS A 207 13.45 3.53 -15.05
CA LYS A 207 12.94 2.36 -14.32
C LYS A 207 13.05 2.62 -12.81
N PRO A 208 12.01 2.29 -12.01
CA PRO A 208 12.01 2.48 -10.56
C PRO A 208 12.85 1.41 -9.86
N THR A 209 14.17 1.52 -9.96
CA THR A 209 15.15 0.60 -9.35
C THR A 209 15.61 1.10 -7.98
N LYS A 210 16.19 0.20 -7.18
CA LYS A 210 16.85 0.56 -5.91
C LYS A 210 17.94 1.62 -6.11
N ASP A 211 18.80 1.45 -7.11
CA ASP A 211 19.87 2.40 -7.42
C ASP A 211 19.32 3.80 -7.73
N LEU A 212 18.21 3.88 -8.48
CA LEU A 212 17.56 5.15 -8.78
C LEU A 212 17.01 5.79 -7.50
N LEU A 213 16.39 5.00 -6.63
CA LEU A 213 15.89 5.47 -5.33
C LEU A 213 17.05 6.03 -4.48
N LEU A 214 18.11 5.26 -4.27
CA LEU A 214 19.26 5.67 -3.45
C LEU A 214 19.90 6.94 -4.00
N LYS A 215 20.18 6.97 -5.31
CA LYS A 215 20.74 8.14 -5.99
C LYS A 215 19.87 9.38 -5.80
N THR A 216 18.56 9.23 -5.99
CA THR A 216 17.63 10.37 -5.87
C THR A 216 17.51 10.86 -4.44
N MET A 217 17.55 9.94 -3.48
CA MET A 217 17.46 10.26 -2.07
C MET A 217 18.78 10.78 -1.47
N GLY A 218 19.89 10.60 -2.19
CA GLY A 218 21.22 11.11 -1.85
C GLY A 218 22.05 10.14 -1.01
N TYR A 219 21.86 8.84 -1.18
CA TYR A 219 22.57 7.79 -0.46
C TYR A 219 23.52 7.03 -1.39
N GLY A 220 24.69 6.66 -0.88
CA GLY A 220 25.71 5.94 -1.64
C GLY A 220 25.48 4.43 -1.68
N ASP A 221 24.80 3.87 -0.68
CA ASP A 221 24.57 2.44 -0.53
C ASP A 221 23.28 2.15 0.27
N ASP A 222 22.87 0.88 0.27
CA ASP A 222 21.71 0.38 1.02
C ASP A 222 21.89 0.61 2.53
N ALA A 223 23.09 0.39 3.06
CA ALA A 223 23.36 0.41 4.50
C ALA A 223 23.16 1.81 5.12
N SER A 224 23.64 2.85 4.44
CA SER A 224 23.45 4.24 4.85
C SER A 224 21.99 4.68 4.77
N PHE A 225 21.26 4.24 3.75
CA PHE A 225 19.82 4.48 3.62
C PHE A 225 19.05 3.79 4.74
N GLU A 226 19.25 2.48 4.92
CA GLU A 226 18.56 1.68 5.92
C GLU A 226 18.82 2.20 7.33
N LYS A 227 20.06 2.63 7.62
CA LYS A 227 20.40 3.25 8.90
C LYS A 227 19.55 4.48 9.19
N ASP A 228 19.54 5.49 8.30
CA ASP A 228 18.74 6.71 8.49
C ASP A 228 17.24 6.40 8.53
N TRP A 229 16.78 5.50 7.66
CA TRP A 229 15.39 5.08 7.65
C TRP A 229 14.95 4.46 8.98
N TYR A 230 15.71 3.51 9.51
CA TYR A 230 15.38 2.87 10.78
C TYR A 230 15.57 3.81 11.99
N GLU A 231 16.60 4.65 12.00
CA GLU A 231 16.78 5.67 13.03
C GLU A 231 15.57 6.62 13.07
N TRP A 232 15.08 7.05 11.90
CA TRP A 232 13.85 7.84 11.81
C TRP A 232 12.62 7.09 12.31
N MET A 233 12.44 5.82 11.94
CA MET A 233 11.32 4.98 12.44
C MET A 233 11.34 4.83 13.97
N MET A 234 12.54 4.74 14.56
CA MET A 234 12.71 4.67 16.01
C MET A 234 12.52 6.02 16.71
N SER A 235 12.61 7.13 15.99
CA SER A 235 12.44 8.47 16.52
C SER A 235 10.97 8.81 16.83
N SER A 236 10.77 9.87 17.61
CA SER A 236 9.44 10.44 17.89
C SER A 236 8.77 11.09 16.68
N LYS A 237 9.47 11.24 15.54
CA LYS A 237 8.94 11.85 14.32
C LYS A 237 8.06 10.89 13.52
N PHE A 238 8.21 9.59 13.70
CA PHE A 238 7.35 8.58 13.08
C PHE A 238 6.09 8.37 13.93
N LYS A 239 4.97 8.97 13.55
CA LYS A 239 3.70 8.93 14.28
C LYS A 239 2.57 8.60 13.35
#